data_AF-A0A520CUG0-F1
#
_entry.id   AF-A0A520CUG0-F1
#
_cell.length_a   1.000
_cell.length_b   1.000
_cell.length_c   1.000
_cell.angle_alpha   90.00
_cell.angle_beta   90.00
_cell.angle_gamma   90.00
#
_symmetry.space_group_name_H-M   'P 1'
#
loop_
_entity.id
_entity.type
_entity.pdbx_description
1 polymer ?
#
loop_
_entity_poly.entity_id
_entity_poly.type
_entity_poly.pdbx_seq_one_letter_code
_entity_poly.pdbx_strand_id
1 'polypeptide(L)' 'MKKEISQGLKNSKIASIITLLLGIALLVYMIKVEDEPGAIPLFLILAGTLWLIITQLKIRKVS' A
#
# COMPACT_ATOMS: atom_id res chain seq x y z
N MET A 1 28.75 -3.46 -8.64
CA MET A 1 27.69 -4.38 -8.17
C MET A 1 26.87 -3.88 -6.98
N LYS A 2 27.44 -3.58 -5.79
CA LYS A 2 26.63 -3.23 -4.58
C LYS A 2 25.84 -1.90 -4.68
N LYS A 3 26.30 -0.94 -5.50
CA LYS A 3 25.62 0.35 -5.73
C LYS A 3 24.39 0.24 -6.62
N GLU A 4 24.42 -0.62 -7.64
CA GLU A 4 23.31 -0.76 -8.61
C GLU A 4 22.08 -1.45 -8.00
N ILE A 5 22.30 -2.46 -7.15
CA ILE A 5 21.22 -3.12 -6.39
C ILE A 5 20.52 -2.11 -5.44
N SER A 6 21.30 -1.20 -4.83
CA SER A 6 20.77 -0.16 -3.95
C SER A 6 19.98 0.92 -4.71
N GLN A 7 20.38 1.27 -5.94
CA GLN A 7 19.64 2.19 -6.81
C GLN A 7 18.32 1.58 -7.30
N GLY A 8 18.30 0.30 -7.70
CA GLY A 8 17.07 -0.40 -8.07
C GLY A 8 16.05 -0.46 -6.92
N LEU A 9 16.53 -0.59 -5.68
CA LEU A 9 15.69 -0.54 -4.48
C LEU A 9 15.11 0.85 -4.19
N LYS A 10 15.85 1.92 -4.51
CA LYS A 10 15.36 3.31 -4.36
C LYS A 10 14.29 3.64 -5.39
N ASN A 11 14.48 3.25 -6.66
CA ASN A 11 13.49 3.49 -7.71
C ASN A 11 12.19 2.69 -7.48
N SER A 12 12.30 1.45 -7.01
CA SER A 12 11.13 0.64 -6.63
C SER A 12 10.38 1.20 -5.42
N LYS A 13 11.09 1.79 -4.43
CA LYS A 13 10.43 2.54 -3.34
C LYS A 13 9.65 3.74 -3.82
N ILE A 14 10.21 4.53 -4.74
CA ILE A 14 9.53 5.72 -5.28
C ILE A 14 8.29 5.31 -6.09
N ALA A 15 8.41 4.29 -6.95
CA ALA A 15 7.28 3.73 -7.68
C ALA A 15 6.18 3.24 -6.71
N SER A 16 6.57 2.52 -5.66
CA SER A 16 5.61 2.02 -4.64
C SER A 16 4.87 3.16 -3.93
N ILE A 17 5.58 4.26 -3.59
CA ILE A 17 4.97 5.44 -2.96
C ILE A 17 4.01 6.15 -3.93
N ILE A 18 4.39 6.30 -5.20
CA ILE A 18 3.53 6.91 -6.22
C ILE A 18 2.27 6.08 -6.43
N THR A 19 2.39 4.75 -6.54
CA THR A 19 1.24 3.85 -6.70
C THR A 19 0.31 3.93 -5.49
N LEU A 20 0.86 4.01 -4.27
CA LEU A 20 0.07 4.18 -3.05
C LEU A 20 -0.72 5.50 -3.07
N LEU A 21 -0.07 6.61 -3.42
CA LEU A 21 -0.71 7.93 -3.50
C LEU A 21 -1.81 7.96 -4.57
N LEU A 22 -1.58 7.35 -5.73
CA LEU A 22 -2.58 7.21 -6.78
C LEU A 22 -3.79 6.38 -6.30
N GLY A 23 -3.56 5.27 -5.60
CA GLY A 23 -4.63 4.46 -5.03
C GLY A 23 -5.50 5.23 -4.04
N ILE A 24 -4.87 6.03 -3.16
CA ILE A 24 -5.58 6.90 -2.22
C ILE A 24 -6.36 8.00 -2.96
N ALA A 25 -5.77 8.63 -3.98
CA ALA A 25 -6.43 9.67 -4.75
C ALA A 25 -7.66 9.15 -5.51
N LEU A 26 -7.55 7.98 -6.14
CA LEU A 26 -8.67 7.31 -6.81
C LEU A 26 -9.80 6.94 -5.84
N LEU A 27 -9.44 6.54 -4.62
CA LEU A 27 -10.36 6.29 -3.54
C LEU A 27 -11.15 7.53 -3.11
N VAL A 28 -10.42 8.64 -2.90
CA VAL A 28 -11.02 9.93 -2.57
C VAL A 28 -11.92 10.42 -3.70
N TYR A 29 -11.52 10.24 -4.95
CA TYR A 29 -12.32 10.58 -6.12
C TYR A 29 -13.67 9.85 -6.13
N MET A 30 -13.68 8.52 -5.95
CA MET A 30 -14.93 7.73 -5.91
C MET A 30 -15.87 8.22 -4.81
N ILE A 31 -15.34 8.54 -3.62
CA ILE A 31 -16.15 9.03 -2.48
C ILE A 31 -16.68 10.45 -2.72
N LYS A 32 -15.88 11.34 -3.33
CA LYS A 32 -16.22 12.77 -3.47
C LYS A 32 -17.00 13.11 -4.72
N VAL A 33 -16.79 12.38 -5.81
CA VAL A 33 -17.32 12.72 -7.14
C VAL A 33 -18.53 11.86 -7.49
N GLU A 34 -18.52 10.58 -7.11
CA GLU A 34 -19.57 9.65 -7.52
C GLU A 34 -20.62 9.43 -6.43
N ASP A 35 -20.43 9.98 -5.21
CA ASP A 35 -21.30 9.81 -4.02
C ASP A 35 -21.61 8.34 -3.67
N GLU A 36 -20.95 7.39 -4.34
CA GLU A 36 -21.00 5.98 -4.03
C GLU A 36 -20.04 5.70 -2.87
N PRO A 37 -20.49 5.00 -1.81
CA PRO A 37 -19.60 4.69 -0.72
C PRO A 37 -18.46 3.82 -1.26
N GLY A 38 -17.27 4.40 -1.34
CA GLY A 38 -15.99 3.72 -1.61
C GLY A 38 -15.59 2.72 -0.52
N ALA A 39 -16.56 2.12 0.16
CA ALA A 39 -16.44 1.14 1.22
C ALA A 39 -15.66 -0.08 0.75
N ILE A 40 -15.81 -0.52 -0.51
CA ILE A 40 -15.06 -1.67 -1.05
C ILE A 40 -13.55 -1.37 -1.10
N PRO A 41 -13.08 -0.31 -1.77
CA PRO A 41 -11.65 -0.02 -1.81
C PRO A 41 -11.08 0.40 -0.44
N LEU A 42 -11.85 1.06 0.44
CA LEU A 42 -11.42 1.34 1.81
C LEU A 42 -11.30 0.04 2.64
N PHE A 43 -12.25 -0.87 2.49
CA PHE A 43 -12.25 -2.18 3.14
C PHE A 43 -11.04 -3.02 2.71
N LEU A 44 -10.71 -3.03 1.41
CA LEU A 44 -9.54 -3.74 0.90
C LEU A 44 -8.23 -3.19 1.49
N ILE A 45 -8.10 -1.86 1.62
CA ILE A 45 -6.93 -1.24 2.27
C ILE A 45 -6.86 -1.63 3.75
N LEU A 46 -7.97 -1.53 4.48
CA LEU A 46 -8.02 -1.88 5.90
C LEU A 46 -7.71 -3.36 6.13
N ALA A 47 -8.34 -4.25 5.37
CA ALA A 47 -8.12 -5.70 5.46
C ALA A 47 -6.67 -6.07 5.11
N GLY A 48 -6.11 -5.52 4.03
CA GLY A 48 -4.72 -5.75 3.64
C GLY A 48 -3.72 -5.24 4.67
N THR A 49 -3.97 -4.06 5.25
CA THR A 49 -3.12 -3.48 6.30
C THR A 49 -3.14 -4.33 7.57
N LEU A 50 -4.33 -4.77 7.99
CA LEU A 50 -4.50 -5.62 9.17
C LEU A 50 -3.78 -6.96 8.98
N TRP A 51 -3.90 -7.55 7.79
CA TRP A 51 -3.23 -8.79 7.44
C TRP A 51 -1.70 -8.68 7.42
N LEU A 52 -1.17 -7.57 6.87
CA LEU A 52 0.26 -7.31 6.89
C LEU A 52 0.80 -7.17 8.32
N ILE A 53 0.08 -6.49 9.21
CA ILE A 53 0.47 -6.35 10.62
C ILE A 53 0.50 -7.73 11.29
N ILE A 54 -0.56 -8.54 11.12
CA ILE A 54 -0.61 -9.90 11.68
C ILE A 54 0.56 -10.75 11.17
N THR A 55 0.85 -10.67 9.87
CA THR A 55 1.95 -11.42 9.25
C THR A 55 3.30 -11.00 9.81
N GLN A 56 3.54 -9.70 9.97
CA GLN A 56 4.77 -9.15 10.56
C GLN A 56 4.95 -9.61 12.02
N LEU A 57 3.87 -9.61 12.81
CA LEU A 57 3.89 -10.08 14.20
C LEU A 57 4.16 -11.59 14.27
N LYS A 58 3.58 -12.38 13.36
CA LYS A 58 3.81 -13.82 13.29
C LYS A 58 5.26 -14.14 12.92
N ILE A 59 5.84 -13.44 11.95
CA ILE A 59 7.24 -13.59 11.55
C ILE A 59 8.17 -13.23 12.72
N ARG A 60 7.91 -12.12 13.42
CA ARG A 60 8.69 -11.71 14.62
C ARG A 60 8.58 -12.68 15.78
N LYS A 61 7.49 -13.44 15.90
CA LYS A 61 7.31 -14.46 16.95
C LYS A 61 8.01 -15.78 16.61
N VAL A 62 8.28 -16.03 15.33
CA VAL A 62 8.93 -17.25 14.83
C VAL A 62 10.46 -17.08 14.70
N SER A 63 10.96 -15.84 14.62
CA SER A 63 12.39 -15.51 14.71
C SER A 63 12.85 -15.33 16.15
#